data_AF-A0AAP0I0R3-F1
#
_entry.id   AF-A0AAP0I0R3-F1
#
_cell.length_a   1.000
_cell.length_b   1.000
_cell.length_c   1.000
_cell.angle_alpha   90.00
_cell.angle_beta   90.00
_cell.angle_gamma   90.00
#
_symmetry.space_group_name_H-M   'P 1'
#
loop_
_entity.id
_entity.type
_entity.pdbx_description
1 polymer ?
#
loop_
_entity_poly.entity_id
_entity_poly.type
_entity_poly.pdbx_seq_one_letter_code
_entity_poly.pdbx_strand_id
1 'polypeptide(L)'
;MGNVLRDEIQPNDDLFPHHPFGHRWRHALETTGTSMHVLTKYREMIDMQTPEEVIWEPYPETVIRDLPANCSSGRGIWRTKAPLIFFCVVEMYNPDRVMRQFGLKQRIPPLTNTSKELHKIDLRGKTDKDWSAEHSDYVSMWTERASNIANDELLEEPMGFYDPYMVWYRRITRRFMSFRGAIVEALVSINFFIYNHEVFIINILLLCSHATS
;
A
#
# COMPACT_ATOMS: atom_id res chain seq x y z
N MET A 1 -39.72 -15.04 34.48
CA MET A 1 -39.70 -16.50 34.21
C MET A 1 -40.29 -16.63 32.81
N GLY A 2 -39.55 -16.87 31.72
CA GLY A 2 -38.46 -17.84 31.51
C GLY A 2 -39.02 -18.90 30.53
N ASN A 3 -38.34 -19.41 29.50
CA ASN A 3 -37.00 -19.16 28.96
C ASN A 3 -37.09 -19.22 27.41
N VAL A 4 -36.24 -18.51 26.68
CA VAL A 4 -36.01 -18.78 25.25
C VAL A 4 -34.78 -19.66 25.13
N LEU A 5 -34.92 -20.80 24.47
CA LEU A 5 -33.81 -21.70 24.14
C LEU A 5 -32.82 -20.96 23.25
N ARG A 6 -31.56 -20.86 23.69
CA ARG A 6 -30.43 -20.62 22.79
C ARG A 6 -29.92 -22.00 22.39
N ASP A 7 -30.18 -22.40 21.16
CA ASP A 7 -29.53 -23.59 20.61
C ASP A 7 -28.01 -23.38 20.56
N GLU A 8 -27.30 -24.44 20.89
CA GLU A 8 -25.85 -24.43 21.11
C GLU A 8 -25.10 -24.32 19.78
N ILE A 9 -24.38 -23.23 19.57
CA ILE A 9 -23.37 -23.15 18.51
C ILE A 9 -22.10 -23.79 19.07
N GLN A 10 -21.74 -24.97 18.56
CA GLN A 10 -20.51 -25.67 18.96
C GLN A 10 -19.26 -24.85 18.61
N PRO A 11 -18.25 -24.80 19.50
CA PRO A 11 -16.96 -24.17 19.19
C PRO A 11 -16.16 -25.08 18.26
N ASN A 12 -16.00 -24.67 17.01
CA ASN A 12 -15.11 -25.34 16.04
C ASN A 12 -14.01 -24.36 15.56
N ASP A 13 -13.49 -23.58 16.50
CA ASP A 13 -12.43 -22.57 16.28
C ASP A 13 -11.04 -23.19 16.02
N ASP A 14 -10.87 -24.49 16.29
CA ASP A 14 -9.57 -25.20 16.19
C ASP A 14 -9.14 -25.53 14.74
N LEU A 15 -9.96 -25.21 13.74
CA LEU A 15 -9.71 -25.54 12.33
C LEU A 15 -8.78 -24.58 11.57
N PHE A 16 -8.37 -23.46 12.16
CA PHE A 16 -7.50 -22.48 11.50
C PHE A 16 -6.20 -22.23 12.29
N PRO A 17 -5.01 -22.48 11.72
CA PRO A 17 -3.76 -22.05 12.34
C PRO A 17 -3.77 -20.54 12.53
N HIS A 18 -3.29 -20.08 13.70
CA HIS A 18 -3.34 -18.71 14.24
C HIS A 18 -3.86 -17.64 13.26
N HIS A 19 -5.03 -17.07 13.54
CA HIS A 19 -5.69 -16.12 12.63
C HIS A 19 -4.70 -15.10 12.01
N PRO A 20 -4.82 -14.79 10.70
CA PRO A 20 -3.95 -13.85 9.99
C PRO A 20 -3.77 -12.53 10.75
N PHE A 21 -2.63 -11.85 10.60
CA PHE A 21 -2.35 -10.62 11.37
C PHE A 21 -3.45 -9.55 11.27
N GLY A 22 -4.12 -9.41 10.11
CA GLY A 22 -5.27 -8.51 9.96
C GLY A 22 -6.51 -8.88 10.81
N HIS A 23 -6.61 -10.13 11.24
CA HIS A 23 -7.64 -10.64 12.16
C HIS A 23 -7.23 -10.48 13.64
N ARG A 24 -5.97 -10.09 13.91
CA ARG A 24 -5.51 -9.64 15.24
C ARG A 24 -5.87 -8.18 15.52
N TRP A 25 -6.31 -7.43 14.51
CA TRP A 25 -7.10 -6.18 14.67
C TRP A 25 -8.53 -6.46 15.20
N ARG A 26 -8.74 -7.54 15.97
CA ARG A 26 -9.98 -7.83 16.70
C ARG A 26 -10.15 -6.86 17.88
N HIS A 27 -9.06 -6.32 18.42
CA HIS A 27 -9.11 -5.14 19.26
C HIS A 27 -9.19 -3.90 18.37
N ALA A 28 -10.40 -3.35 18.25
CA ALA A 28 -10.49 -1.90 18.14
C ALA A 28 -9.70 -1.32 19.32
N LEU A 29 -8.91 -0.27 19.09
CA LEU A 29 -8.43 0.55 20.20
C LEU A 29 -9.68 1.08 20.92
N GLU A 30 -9.96 0.55 22.12
CA GLU A 30 -11.08 0.97 22.96
C GLU A 30 -10.82 2.38 23.50
N THR A 31 -10.94 3.35 22.61
CA THR A 31 -10.99 4.77 22.94
C THR A 31 -12.44 5.16 23.12
N THR A 32 -12.91 5.10 24.36
CA THR A 32 -14.17 5.67 24.82
C THR A 32 -14.15 7.20 24.62
N GLY A 33 -14.47 7.66 23.41
CA GLY A 33 -14.40 9.08 23.06
C GLY A 33 -14.03 9.33 21.59
N THR A 34 -14.88 8.90 20.65
CA THR A 34 -14.69 9.16 19.22
C THR A 34 -14.77 10.66 18.93
N SER A 35 -13.61 11.29 18.77
CA SER A 35 -13.48 12.66 18.29
C SER A 35 -12.58 12.72 17.06
N MET A 36 -12.83 13.71 16.20
CA MET A 36 -12.10 13.92 14.93
C MET A 36 -10.58 14.05 15.11
N HIS A 37 -10.11 14.37 16.32
CA HIS A 37 -8.70 14.50 16.68
C HIS A 37 -7.88 13.22 16.49
N VAL A 38 -8.51 12.03 16.57
CA VAL A 38 -7.81 10.75 16.38
C VAL A 38 -7.28 10.58 14.95
N LEU A 39 -8.06 10.96 13.93
CA LEU A 39 -7.61 10.90 12.53
C LEU A 39 -6.50 11.92 12.25
N THR A 40 -6.57 13.11 12.85
CA THR A 40 -5.48 14.09 12.76
C THR A 40 -4.21 13.53 13.37
N LYS A 41 -4.29 12.91 14.56
CA LYS A 41 -3.14 12.29 15.24
C LYS A 41 -2.51 11.17 14.39
N TYR A 42 -3.29 10.28 13.77
CA TYR A 42 -2.74 9.26 12.88
C TYR A 42 -2.07 9.84 11.63
N ARG A 43 -2.63 10.91 11.03
CA ARG A 43 -2.00 11.61 9.91
C ARG A 43 -0.68 12.26 10.31
N GLU A 44 -0.65 12.92 11.48
CA GLU A 44 0.60 13.46 12.04
C GLU A 44 1.63 12.35 12.31
N MET A 45 1.22 11.21 12.86
CA MET A 45 2.13 10.08 13.09
C MET A 45 2.72 9.53 11.78
N ILE A 46 1.92 9.37 10.73
CA ILE A 46 2.40 8.87 9.43
C ILE A 46 3.30 9.91 8.74
N ASP A 47 2.94 11.20 8.79
CA ASP A 47 3.75 12.29 8.23
C ASP A 47 5.12 12.44 8.93
N MET A 48 5.21 12.00 10.18
CA MET A 48 6.42 12.04 11.01
C MET A 48 7.25 10.75 10.96
N GLN A 49 6.84 9.72 10.20
CA GLN A 49 7.61 8.48 10.12
C GLN A 49 8.97 8.70 9.47
N THR A 50 10.01 8.12 10.09
CA THR A 50 11.37 8.17 9.51
C THR A 50 11.54 7.08 8.44
N PRO A 51 12.56 7.19 7.56
CA PRO A 51 12.86 6.15 6.56
C PRO A 51 13.09 4.77 7.17
N GLU A 52 13.61 4.70 8.39
CA GLU A 52 13.91 3.47 9.13
C GLU A 52 12.65 2.81 9.72
N GLU A 53 11.59 3.58 9.97
CA GLU A 53 10.30 3.09 10.47
C GLU A 53 9.41 2.48 9.39
N VAL A 54 9.77 2.62 8.10
CA VAL A 54 9.01 2.09 6.96
C VAL A 54 9.89 1.23 6.06
N ILE A 55 9.84 -0.08 6.31
CA ILE A 55 10.53 -1.09 5.49
C ILE A 55 9.78 -1.24 4.15
N TRP A 56 10.37 -0.70 3.07
CA TRP A 56 9.87 -0.82 1.69
C TRP A 56 10.42 -2.03 0.93
N GLU A 57 11.22 -2.85 1.61
CA GLU A 57 11.84 -4.06 1.08
C GLU A 57 10.86 -5.25 1.08
N PRO A 58 11.15 -6.33 0.34
CA PRO A 58 10.36 -7.55 0.40
C PRO A 58 10.33 -8.16 1.80
N TYR A 59 9.20 -8.79 2.13
CA TYR A 59 9.15 -9.64 3.32
C TYR A 59 10.24 -10.72 3.25
N PRO A 60 11.07 -10.88 4.29
CA PRO A 60 12.12 -11.88 4.28
C PRO A 60 11.50 -13.28 4.22
N GLU A 61 12.23 -14.24 3.65
CA GLU A 61 11.73 -15.61 3.46
C GLU A 61 11.34 -16.29 4.78
N THR A 62 11.92 -15.87 5.91
CA THR A 62 11.51 -16.26 7.26
C THR A 62 10.06 -15.89 7.54
N VAL A 63 9.68 -14.62 7.34
CA VAL A 63 8.30 -14.14 7.52
C VAL A 63 7.35 -14.85 6.55
N ILE A 64 7.77 -15.06 5.30
CA ILE A 64 6.95 -15.75 4.28
C ILE A 64 6.68 -17.22 4.65
N ARG A 65 7.71 -17.93 5.13
CA ARG A 65 7.60 -19.33 5.55
C ARG A 65 6.71 -19.51 6.78
N ASP A 66 6.72 -18.53 7.67
CA ASP A 66 5.95 -18.55 8.91
C ASP A 66 4.46 -18.14 8.68
N LEU A 67 4.07 -17.81 7.44
CA LEU A 67 2.67 -17.61 7.05
C LEU A 67 1.87 -18.92 6.98
N PRO A 68 0.55 -18.89 7.29
CA PRO A 68 -0.35 -20.01 7.01
C PRO A 68 -0.28 -20.47 5.53
N ALA A 69 -0.43 -21.78 5.31
CA ALA A 69 -0.27 -22.39 3.98
C ALA A 69 -1.18 -21.80 2.89
N ASN A 70 -2.37 -21.30 3.26
CA ASN A 70 -3.31 -20.63 2.36
C ASN A 70 -2.86 -19.21 1.94
N CYS A 71 -1.91 -18.59 2.66
CA CYS A 71 -1.31 -17.32 2.27
C CYS A 71 -0.16 -17.53 1.27
N SER A 72 0.63 -18.59 1.46
CA SER A 72 1.77 -18.94 0.59
C SER A 72 1.38 -19.74 -0.65
N SER A 73 0.26 -20.47 -0.65
CA SER A 73 -0.26 -21.18 -1.83
C SER A 73 -0.50 -20.28 -3.04
N GLY A 74 -0.80 -18.99 -2.80
CA GLY A 74 -0.99 -17.97 -3.83
C GLY A 74 0.29 -17.31 -4.35
N ARG A 75 1.50 -17.71 -3.92
CA ARG A 75 2.74 -16.95 -4.17
C ARG A 75 3.02 -16.67 -5.65
N GLY A 76 2.69 -17.60 -6.54
CA GLY A 76 2.82 -17.42 -7.99
C GLY A 76 1.97 -16.30 -8.59
N ILE A 77 0.88 -15.90 -7.92
CA ILE A 77 -0.06 -14.85 -8.36
C ILE A 77 -0.04 -13.60 -7.48
N TRP A 78 0.90 -13.47 -6.53
CA TRP A 78 1.02 -12.24 -5.71
C TRP A 78 1.30 -10.98 -6.53
N ARG A 79 1.83 -11.11 -7.75
CA ARG A 79 2.07 -10.00 -8.68
C ARG A 79 1.08 -9.97 -9.86
N THR A 80 -0.03 -10.70 -9.79
CA THR A 80 -1.10 -10.62 -10.78
C THR A 80 -1.70 -9.21 -10.87
N LYS A 81 -1.95 -8.72 -12.09
CA LYS A 81 -2.88 -7.60 -12.34
C LYS A 81 -4.27 -8.19 -12.64
N ALA A 82 -5.19 -8.12 -11.68
CA ALA A 82 -6.55 -8.65 -11.83
C ALA A 82 -7.53 -7.94 -10.88
N PRO A 83 -8.84 -8.02 -11.14
CA PRO A 83 -9.85 -7.61 -10.18
C PRO A 83 -9.83 -8.51 -8.93
N LEU A 84 -9.79 -7.89 -7.75
CA LEU A 84 -10.21 -8.51 -6.50
C LEU A 84 -11.73 -8.42 -6.44
N ILE A 85 -12.39 -9.57 -6.38
CA ILE A 85 -13.85 -9.68 -6.41
C ILE A 85 -14.32 -10.18 -5.05
N PHE A 86 -15.16 -9.38 -4.38
CA PHE A 86 -15.82 -9.75 -3.15
C PHE A 86 -17.30 -9.35 -3.23
N PHE A 87 -18.14 -10.32 -3.61
CA PHE A 87 -19.58 -10.14 -3.79
C PHE A 87 -19.88 -9.02 -4.79
N CYS A 88 -20.51 -7.92 -4.37
CA CYS A 88 -20.79 -6.77 -5.23
C CYS A 88 -19.57 -5.88 -5.52
N VAL A 89 -18.50 -6.00 -4.70
CA VAL A 89 -17.31 -5.14 -4.77
C VAL A 89 -16.29 -5.73 -5.73
N VAL A 90 -15.80 -4.90 -6.64
CA VAL A 90 -14.71 -5.20 -7.56
C VAL A 90 -13.70 -4.06 -7.50
N GLU A 91 -12.44 -4.37 -7.17
CA GLU A 91 -11.35 -3.40 -7.12
C GLU A 91 -10.14 -3.94 -7.90
N MET A 92 -9.51 -3.13 -8.75
CA MET A 92 -8.39 -3.60 -9.56
C MET A 92 -7.10 -3.66 -8.74
N TYR A 93 -6.52 -4.84 -8.57
CA TYR A 93 -5.19 -5.00 -7.98
C TYR A 93 -4.11 -4.68 -9.01
N ASN A 94 -3.21 -3.75 -8.65
CA ASN A 94 -2.19 -3.17 -9.52
C ASN A 94 -0.81 -3.22 -8.83
N PRO A 95 -0.17 -4.41 -8.77
CA PRO A 95 1.14 -4.59 -8.13
C PRO A 95 2.28 -3.83 -8.81
N ASP A 96 2.09 -3.39 -10.05
CA ASP A 96 3.03 -2.50 -10.76
C ASP A 96 3.20 -1.12 -10.09
N ARG A 97 2.37 -0.79 -9.09
CA ARG A 97 2.51 0.40 -8.23
C ARG A 97 3.40 0.17 -6.99
N VAL A 98 3.75 -1.08 -6.68
CA VAL A 98 4.45 -1.51 -5.46
C VAL A 98 5.55 -2.56 -5.72
N MET A 99 6.16 -2.56 -6.91
CA MET A 99 7.14 -3.55 -7.36
C MET A 99 8.34 -3.71 -6.41
N ARG A 100 8.70 -2.66 -5.67
CA ARG A 100 9.78 -2.69 -4.65
C ARG A 100 9.51 -3.72 -3.54
N GLN A 101 8.26 -3.91 -3.14
CA GLN A 101 7.85 -4.92 -2.14
C GLN A 101 8.07 -6.36 -2.62
N PHE A 102 8.38 -6.55 -3.91
CA PHE A 102 8.72 -7.83 -4.52
C PHE A 102 10.19 -7.92 -4.95
N GLY A 103 11.02 -6.92 -4.63
CA GLY A 103 12.45 -6.89 -4.95
C GLY A 103 12.73 -6.44 -6.37
N LEU A 104 11.76 -5.75 -6.99
CA LEU A 104 11.77 -5.40 -8.40
C LEU A 104 11.82 -3.89 -8.60
N LYS A 105 12.40 -3.50 -9.73
CA LYS A 105 12.51 -2.13 -10.19
C LYS A 105 11.14 -1.50 -10.36
N GLN A 106 10.99 -0.27 -9.88
CA GLN A 106 9.72 0.44 -9.88
C GLN A 106 9.68 1.45 -11.02
N ARG A 107 9.03 1.07 -12.14
CA ARG A 107 8.74 2.02 -13.22
C ARG A 107 7.59 2.95 -12.87
N ILE A 108 7.40 4.02 -13.64
CA ILE A 108 6.19 4.84 -13.60
C ILE A 108 5.00 3.93 -13.98
N PRO A 109 4.03 3.69 -13.08
CA PRO A 109 2.90 2.81 -13.37
C PRO A 109 1.97 3.45 -14.41
N PRO A 110 1.29 2.65 -15.25
CA PRO A 110 0.26 3.16 -16.15
C PRO A 110 -0.88 3.83 -15.37
N LEU A 111 -1.64 4.68 -16.06
CA LEU A 111 -2.88 5.24 -15.50
C LEU A 111 -3.89 4.11 -15.32
N THR A 112 -4.16 3.74 -14.07
CA THR A 112 -5.22 2.80 -13.70
C THR A 112 -6.52 3.58 -13.57
N ASN A 113 -7.54 3.24 -14.36
CA ASN A 113 -8.88 3.78 -14.18
C ASN A 113 -9.67 2.88 -13.23
N THR A 114 -9.72 3.23 -11.95
CA THR A 114 -10.66 2.58 -11.02
C THR A 114 -12.08 3.01 -11.37
N SER A 115 -12.94 2.05 -11.72
CA SER A 115 -14.28 2.34 -12.24
C SER A 115 -15.16 3.00 -11.17
N LYS A 116 -15.45 4.29 -11.37
CA LYS A 116 -16.38 5.05 -10.52
C LYS A 116 -17.78 4.45 -10.52
N GLU A 117 -18.16 3.71 -11.55
CA GLU A 117 -19.47 3.07 -11.63
C GLU A 117 -19.54 1.82 -10.74
N LEU A 118 -18.46 1.02 -10.66
CA LEU A 118 -18.36 -0.08 -9.68
C LEU A 118 -18.49 0.45 -8.24
N HIS A 119 -17.87 1.59 -7.95
CA HIS A 119 -17.94 2.23 -6.61
C HIS A 119 -19.30 2.84 -6.26
N LYS A 120 -20.24 2.95 -7.22
CA LYS A 120 -21.64 3.35 -6.96
C LYS A 120 -22.55 2.17 -6.62
N ILE A 121 -22.07 0.93 -6.78
CA ILE A 121 -22.86 -0.27 -6.51
C ILE A 121 -23.05 -0.42 -4.99
N ASP A 122 -24.20 0.01 -4.49
CA ASP A 122 -24.68 -0.36 -3.16
C ASP A 122 -25.50 -1.66 -3.17
N LEU A 123 -25.83 -2.18 -1.99
CA LEU A 123 -26.58 -3.44 -1.82
C LEU A 123 -28.10 -3.26 -1.63
N ARG A 124 -28.59 -2.02 -1.65
CA ARG A 124 -30.00 -1.73 -1.35
C ARG A 124 -30.92 -2.28 -2.44
N GLY A 125 -31.85 -3.16 -2.03
CA GLY A 125 -32.82 -3.79 -2.92
C GLY A 125 -32.26 -4.84 -3.89
N LYS A 126 -31.06 -5.38 -3.64
CA LYS A 126 -30.35 -6.31 -4.54
C LYS A 126 -30.08 -7.67 -3.89
N THR A 127 -31.05 -8.20 -3.17
CA THR A 127 -30.99 -9.52 -2.51
C THR A 127 -30.82 -10.66 -3.50
N ASP A 128 -31.53 -10.59 -4.62
CA ASP A 128 -31.63 -11.66 -5.63
C ASP A 128 -30.80 -11.35 -6.89
N LYS A 129 -29.82 -10.44 -6.78
CA LYS A 129 -28.96 -10.07 -7.91
C LYS A 129 -27.85 -11.10 -8.10
N ASP A 130 -27.78 -11.67 -9.30
CA ASP A 130 -26.66 -12.52 -9.72
C ASP A 130 -25.41 -11.67 -9.99
N TRP A 131 -24.56 -11.57 -8.99
CA TRP A 131 -23.26 -10.89 -9.09
C TRP A 131 -22.25 -11.64 -9.96
N SER A 132 -22.42 -12.94 -10.21
CA SER A 132 -21.53 -13.70 -11.08
C SER A 132 -21.77 -13.37 -12.56
N ALA A 133 -23.04 -13.16 -12.93
CA ALA A 133 -23.42 -12.63 -14.24
C ALA A 133 -23.04 -11.14 -14.39
N GLU A 134 -23.37 -10.30 -13.40
CA GLU A 134 -23.03 -8.86 -13.40
C GLU A 134 -21.53 -8.62 -13.60
N HIS A 135 -20.69 -9.37 -12.86
CA HIS A 135 -19.24 -9.20 -12.86
C HIS A 135 -18.52 -10.22 -13.75
N SER A 136 -19.22 -10.81 -14.73
CA SER A 136 -18.71 -11.90 -15.58
C SER A 136 -17.42 -11.55 -16.33
N ASP A 137 -17.27 -10.31 -16.81
CA ASP A 137 -16.02 -9.81 -17.40
C ASP A 137 -14.86 -9.86 -16.38
N TYR A 138 -15.10 -9.39 -15.15
CA TYR A 138 -14.09 -9.40 -14.08
C TYR A 138 -13.77 -10.83 -13.61
N VAL A 139 -14.76 -11.73 -13.55
CA VAL A 139 -14.55 -13.15 -13.26
C VAL A 139 -13.68 -13.81 -14.33
N SER A 140 -13.86 -13.43 -15.60
CA SER A 140 -13.02 -13.88 -16.71
C SER A 140 -11.58 -13.37 -16.55
N MET A 141 -11.38 -12.07 -16.30
CA MET A 141 -10.06 -11.48 -15.99
C MET A 141 -9.38 -12.15 -14.79
N TRP A 142 -10.13 -12.47 -13.73
CA TRP A 142 -9.60 -13.20 -12.56
C TRP A 142 -9.25 -14.66 -12.91
N THR A 143 -9.98 -15.30 -13.82
CA THR A 143 -9.67 -16.66 -14.28
C THR A 143 -8.33 -16.68 -15.02
N GLU A 144 -8.06 -15.65 -15.83
CA GLU A 144 -6.80 -15.47 -16.58
C GLU A 144 -5.62 -14.95 -15.75
N ARG A 145 -5.80 -14.73 -14.43
CA ARG A 145 -4.82 -14.09 -13.52
C ARG A 145 -3.37 -14.58 -13.62
N ALA A 146 -3.17 -15.87 -13.87
CA ALA A 146 -1.85 -16.50 -13.97
C ALA A 146 -1.05 -16.03 -15.20
N SER A 147 -1.74 -15.55 -16.24
CA SER A 147 -1.13 -15.02 -17.46
C SER A 147 -0.76 -13.53 -17.35
N ASN A 148 -1.26 -12.83 -16.33
CA ASN A 148 -1.11 -11.37 -16.17
C ASN A 148 -0.27 -11.01 -14.93
N ILE A 149 0.93 -11.58 -14.82
CA ILE A 149 1.86 -11.34 -13.71
C ILE A 149 2.75 -10.14 -14.05
N ALA A 150 2.69 -9.09 -13.23
CA ALA A 150 3.57 -7.93 -13.33
C ALA A 150 5.02 -8.33 -13.02
N ASN A 151 5.94 -8.05 -13.94
CA ASN A 151 7.35 -8.38 -13.80
C ASN A 151 8.24 -7.23 -14.28
N ASP A 152 9.46 -7.14 -13.75
CA ASP A 152 10.46 -6.14 -14.11
C ASP A 152 11.87 -6.68 -13.80
N GLU A 153 12.89 -5.86 -14.01
CA GLU A 153 14.26 -6.09 -13.54
C GLU A 153 14.32 -6.18 -12.01
N LEU A 154 15.31 -6.88 -11.46
CA LEU A 154 15.59 -6.86 -10.01
C LEU A 154 16.00 -5.44 -9.59
N LEU A 155 15.69 -5.08 -8.34
CA LEU A 155 16.16 -3.84 -7.74
C LEU A 155 17.61 -4.04 -7.26
N GLU A 156 18.58 -3.68 -8.11
CA GLU A 156 20.01 -3.79 -7.79
C GLU A 156 20.50 -2.67 -6.84
N GLU A 157 19.95 -1.46 -6.97
CA GLU A 157 20.41 -0.26 -6.24
C GLU A 157 19.23 0.61 -5.77
N PRO A 158 19.40 1.43 -4.71
CA PRO A 158 18.42 2.45 -4.32
C PRO A 158 18.14 3.45 -5.45
N MET A 159 16.87 3.75 -5.71
CA MET A 159 16.50 4.76 -6.72
C MET A 159 17.01 6.15 -6.32
N GLY A 160 17.93 6.70 -7.11
CA GLY A 160 18.50 8.02 -6.89
C GLY A 160 17.46 9.14 -6.95
N PHE A 161 17.81 10.32 -6.40
CA PHE A 161 16.88 11.45 -6.32
C PHE A 161 16.28 11.85 -7.68
N TYR A 162 17.08 11.81 -8.74
CA TYR A 162 16.68 12.16 -10.11
C TYR A 162 16.10 11.00 -10.94
N ASP A 163 15.88 9.84 -10.33
CA ASP A 163 15.24 8.72 -11.02
C ASP A 163 13.86 9.14 -11.59
N PRO A 164 13.49 8.75 -12.84
CA PRO A 164 12.24 9.16 -13.47
C PRO A 164 10.99 8.83 -12.65
N TYR A 165 10.95 7.67 -11.98
CA TYR A 165 9.86 7.31 -11.07
C TYR A 165 9.86 8.22 -9.83
N MET A 166 11.02 8.48 -9.23
CA MET A 166 11.10 9.34 -8.04
C MET A 166 10.71 10.79 -8.33
N VAL A 167 11.07 11.32 -9.50
CA VAL A 167 10.63 12.64 -9.99
C VAL A 167 9.12 12.66 -10.22
N TRP A 168 8.57 11.63 -10.89
CA TRP A 168 7.13 11.49 -11.12
C TRP A 168 6.36 11.38 -9.80
N TYR A 169 6.81 10.54 -8.88
CA TYR A 169 6.18 10.28 -7.58
C TYR A 169 6.11 11.54 -6.73
N ARG A 170 7.22 12.28 -6.58
CA ARG A 170 7.24 13.54 -5.83
C ARG A 170 6.37 14.63 -6.45
N ARG A 171 6.08 14.56 -7.76
CA ARG A 171 5.19 15.51 -8.46
C ARG A 171 3.71 15.20 -8.27
N ILE A 172 3.34 13.92 -8.18
CA ILE A 172 1.92 13.49 -8.15
C ILE A 172 1.40 13.14 -6.75
N THR A 173 2.29 12.76 -5.82
CA THR A 173 1.91 12.31 -4.48
C THR A 173 1.77 13.47 -3.51
N ARG A 174 0.70 13.47 -2.70
CA ARG A 174 0.58 14.33 -1.53
C ARG A 174 1.57 13.83 -0.47
N ARG A 175 2.68 14.54 -0.28
CA ARG A 175 3.75 14.16 0.65
C ARG A 175 3.30 14.16 2.12
N PHE A 176 2.32 15.00 2.46
CA PHE A 176 1.79 15.15 3.81
C PHE A 176 0.27 15.05 3.83
N MET A 177 -0.26 14.38 4.84
CA MET A 177 -1.70 14.26 5.11
C MET A 177 -2.18 15.25 6.17
N SER A 178 -1.27 15.86 6.92
CA SER A 178 -1.51 16.89 7.94
C SER A 178 -0.80 18.20 7.60
N PHE A 179 -1.36 19.31 8.08
CA PHE A 179 -0.73 20.63 8.00
C PHE A 179 0.57 20.69 8.81
N ARG A 180 0.63 19.94 9.92
CA ARG A 180 1.80 19.89 10.82
C ARG A 180 3.00 19.22 10.16
N GLY A 181 2.81 18.08 9.49
CA GLY A 181 3.87 17.42 8.72
C GLY A 181 4.45 18.34 7.63
N ALA A 182 3.58 19.04 6.89
CA ALA A 182 4.00 20.00 5.88
C ALA A 182 4.79 21.20 6.47
N ILE A 183 4.40 21.71 7.64
CA ILE A 183 5.17 22.74 8.36
C ILE A 183 6.51 22.19 8.85
N VAL A 184 6.55 20.98 9.42
CA VAL A 184 7.80 20.41 9.95
C VAL A 184 8.81 20.23 8.83
N GLU A 185 8.43 19.70 7.66
CA GLU A 185 9.38 19.63 6.54
C GLU A 185 9.78 21.01 6.06
N ALA A 186 8.83 21.93 5.84
CA ALA A 186 9.17 23.29 5.42
C ALA A 186 10.14 23.97 6.39
N LEU A 187 9.98 23.80 7.71
CA LEU A 187 10.89 24.30 8.72
C LEU A 187 12.24 23.55 8.73
N VAL A 188 12.28 22.24 8.50
CA VAL A 188 13.53 21.48 8.38
C VAL A 188 14.29 21.88 7.11
N SER A 189 13.61 22.04 5.97
CA SER A 189 14.16 22.51 4.70
C SER A 189 14.62 23.97 4.77
N ILE A 190 13.88 24.85 5.46
CA ILE A 190 14.30 26.24 5.73
C ILE A 190 15.49 26.29 6.70
N ASN A 191 15.49 25.47 7.76
CA ASN A 191 16.67 25.36 8.62
C ASN A 191 17.87 24.75 7.86
N PHE A 192 17.66 23.81 6.93
CA PHE A 192 18.72 23.31 6.06
C PHE A 192 19.27 24.44 5.17
N PHE A 193 18.42 25.35 4.68
CA PHE A 193 18.83 26.55 3.95
C PHE A 193 19.53 27.62 4.82
N ILE A 194 19.21 27.71 6.12
CA ILE A 194 19.78 28.69 7.05
C ILE A 194 21.08 28.19 7.71
N TYR A 195 21.21 26.88 7.97
CA TYR A 195 22.35 26.29 8.66
C TYR A 195 23.43 25.70 7.73
N ASN A 196 23.17 25.46 6.44
CA ASN A 196 24.19 24.97 5.49
C ASN A 196 24.83 26.12 4.67
N HIS A 197 25.23 27.20 5.33
CA HIS A 197 26.18 28.15 4.71
C HIS A 197 27.65 27.72 4.90
N GLU A 198 27.92 26.69 5.71
CA GLU A 198 29.20 25.98 5.75
C GLU A 198 28.96 24.46 5.85
N VAL A 199 29.85 23.70 5.20
CA VAL A 199 29.95 22.21 5.22
C VAL A 199 28.78 21.43 4.60
N PHE A 200 28.85 21.16 3.28
CA PHE A 200 28.98 19.80 2.73
C PHE A 200 29.06 19.83 1.19
N ILE A 201 30.27 20.01 0.65
CA ILE A 201 30.56 19.78 -0.77
C ILE A 201 31.26 18.42 -0.93
N ILE A 202 30.54 17.48 -1.53
CA ILE A 202 31.01 16.29 -2.26
C ILE A 202 29.93 16.09 -3.33
N ASN A 203 30.10 16.12 -4.65
CA ASN A 203 31.24 16.25 -5.58
C ASN A 203 30.70 16.96 -6.86
N ILE A 204 31.45 17.59 -7.78
CA ILE A 204 32.90 17.77 -8.00
C ILE A 204 33.11 19.19 -8.57
N LEU A 205 34.31 19.77 -8.42
CA LEU A 205 34.77 20.94 -9.20
C LEU A 205 35.75 20.48 -10.28
N LEU A 206 35.36 20.54 -11.56
CA LEU A 206 36.28 20.41 -12.70
C LEU A 206 35.64 20.99 -13.97
N LEU A 207 36.44 21.75 -14.71
CA LEU A 207 36.05 22.68 -15.80
C LEU A 207 35.27 23.91 -15.25
N CYS A 208 35.76 25.15 -15.32
CA CYS A 208 36.71 25.69 -16.30
C CYS A 208 37.96 26.31 -15.67
N SER A 209 39.12 25.97 -16.24
CA SER A 209 40.32 26.80 -16.23
C SER A 209 40.75 27.01 -17.68
N HIS A 210 41.30 28.20 -17.98
CA HIS A 210 41.85 28.69 -19.27
C HIS A 210 40.93 29.51 -20.20
N ALA A 211 41.01 30.84 -20.01
CA ALA A 211 41.19 31.86 -21.06
C ALA A 211 41.45 33.21 -20.36
N THR A 212 42.61 33.42 -19.74
CA THR A 212 43.82 34.06 -20.32
C THR A 212 43.73 35.59 -20.49
N SER A 213 44.47 36.28 -19.61
CA SER A 213 44.91 37.68 -19.63
C SER A 213 43.88 38.79 -19.38
#